data_AF-A0A5E4L5U3-F1
#
_entry.id   AF-A0A5E4L5U3-F1
#
_cell.length_a   1.000
_cell.length_b   1.000
_cell.length_c   1.000
_cell.angle_alpha   90.00
_cell.angle_beta   90.00
_cell.angle_gamma   90.00
#
_symmetry.space_group_name_H-M   'P 1'
#
loop_
_entity.id
_entity.type
_entity.pdbx_description
1 polymer ?
#
loop_
_entity_poly.entity_id
_entity_poly.type
_entity_poly.pdbx_seq_one_letter_code
_entity_poly.pdbx_strand_id
1 'polypeptide(L)'
;MGTNINVTLPDLIANYLKKKSKEEYLPISAIARKYIAKEVTEELIIDYHRKGYSISKISEKIDVPVARVMDVLSRLNEESEIDKELDEIEAGSLS
;
A
#
# COMPACT_ATOMS: atom_id res chain seq x y z
N MET A 1 -5.93 0.70 32.73
CA MET A 1 -6.23 -0.68 32.36
C MET A 1 -5.84 -0.83 30.90
N GLY A 2 -4.68 -1.42 30.60
CA GLY A 2 -4.25 -1.62 29.21
C GLY A 2 -4.90 -2.88 28.67
N THR A 3 -5.71 -2.75 27.62
CA THR A 3 -6.21 -3.91 26.86
C THR A 3 -5.02 -4.55 26.15
N ASN A 4 -4.57 -5.71 26.63
CA ASN A 4 -3.66 -6.57 25.88
C ASN A 4 -4.45 -7.20 24.73
N ILE A 5 -4.47 -6.52 23.59
CA ILE A 5 -5.07 -7.05 22.36
C ILE A 5 -4.07 -8.06 21.80
N ASN A 6 -4.33 -9.35 22.01
CA ASN A 6 -3.53 -10.41 21.40
C ASN A 6 -3.94 -10.54 19.91
N VAL A 7 -3.34 -9.71 19.06
CA VAL A 7 -3.50 -9.78 17.61
C VAL A 7 -2.55 -10.84 17.07
N THR A 8 -3.10 -12.02 16.75
CA THR A 8 -2.37 -13.06 16.04
C THR A 8 -2.26 -12.67 14.57
N LEU A 9 -1.03 -12.54 14.06
CA LEU A 9 -0.81 -12.30 12.63
C LEU A 9 -1.22 -13.54 11.82
N PRO A 10 -1.93 -13.37 10.70
CA PRO A 10 -2.18 -14.45 9.74
C PRO A 10 -0.88 -15.13 9.30
N ASP A 11 -0.91 -16.46 9.13
CA ASP A 11 0.26 -17.28 8.80
C ASP A 11 0.97 -16.81 7.53
N LEU A 12 0.21 -16.33 6.54
CA LEU A 12 0.75 -15.76 5.30
C LEU A 12 1.72 -14.61 5.59
N ILE A 13 1.32 -13.68 6.48
CA ILE A 13 2.11 -12.51 6.83
C ILE A 13 3.29 -12.90 7.73
N ALA A 14 3.07 -13.81 8.69
CA ALA A 14 4.14 -14.30 9.55
C ALA A 14 5.25 -15.01 8.74
N ASN A 15 4.86 -15.83 7.75
CA ASN A 15 5.80 -16.51 6.86
C ASN A 15 6.55 -15.54 5.95
N TYR A 16 5.84 -14.53 5.42
CA TYR A 16 6.45 -13.48 4.63
C TYR A 16 7.49 -12.68 5.41
N LEU A 17 7.15 -12.23 6.63
CA LEU A 17 8.07 -11.48 7.49
C LEU A 17 9.30 -12.33 7.87
N LYS A 18 9.11 -13.62 8.16
CA LYS A 18 10.22 -14.57 8.41
C LYS A 18 11.13 -14.73 7.18
N LYS A 19 10.55 -14.86 5.98
CA LYS A 19 11.31 -14.96 4.73
C LYS A 19 12.14 -13.70 4.49
N LYS A 20 11.51 -12.52 4.55
CA LYS A 20 12.17 -11.22 4.35
C LYS A 20 13.23 -10.91 5.39
N SER A 21 13.00 -11.27 6.65
CA SER A 21 13.98 -11.16 7.72
C SER A 21 15.27 -11.92 7.41
N LYS A 22 15.18 -13.11 6.79
CA LYS A 22 16.35 -13.88 6.35
C LYS A 22 17.03 -13.29 5.11
N GLU A 23 16.26 -12.83 4.12
CA GLU A 23 16.79 -12.24 2.89
C GLU A 23 17.56 -10.94 3.15
N GLU A 24 17.03 -10.08 4.02
CA GLU A 24 17.58 -8.75 4.29
C GLU A 24 18.49 -8.72 5.53
N TYR A 25 18.68 -9.85 6.22
CA TYR A 25 19.44 -9.95 7.48
C TYR A 25 18.99 -8.94 8.55
N LEU A 26 17.68 -8.70 8.65
CA LEU A 26 17.07 -7.76 9.59
C LEU A 26 16.08 -8.48 10.52
N PRO A 27 15.87 -8.01 11.76
CA PRO A 27 14.89 -8.61 12.66
C PRO A 27 13.47 -8.45 12.10
N ILE A 28 12.60 -9.43 12.36
CA ILE A 28 11.19 -9.45 11.93
C ILE A 28 10.46 -8.14 12.28
N SER A 29 10.75 -7.56 13.45
CA SER A 29 10.17 -6.28 13.89
C SER A 29 10.61 -5.09 13.03
N ALA A 30 11.85 -5.08 12.52
CA ALA A 30 12.31 -4.04 11.60
C ALA A 30 11.66 -4.21 10.22
N ILE A 31 11.53 -5.44 9.74
CA ILE A 31 10.80 -5.74 8.50
C ILE A 31 9.34 -5.30 8.63
N ALA A 32 8.64 -5.68 9.69
CA ALA A 32 7.24 -5.30 9.92
C ALA A 32 7.06 -3.78 9.95
N ARG A 33 7.92 -3.05 10.67
CA ARG A 33 7.91 -1.57 10.68
C ARG A 33 8.15 -0.98 9.30
N LYS A 34 9.05 -1.56 8.50
CA LYS A 34 9.33 -1.13 7.12
C LYS A 34 8.12 -1.35 6.21
N TYR A 35 7.38 -2.45 6.36
CA TYR A 35 6.14 -2.70 5.63
C TYR A 35 5.03 -1.73 6.03
N ILE A 36 4.79 -1.55 7.33
CA ILE A 36 3.80 -0.58 7.83
C ILE A 36 4.14 0.83 7.34
N ALA A 37 5.42 1.24 7.44
CA ALA A 37 5.85 2.54 6.95
C ALA A 37 5.64 2.67 5.43
N LYS A 38 5.90 1.61 4.66
CA LYS A 38 5.66 1.59 3.21
C LYS A 38 4.18 1.76 2.89
N GLU A 39 3.29 0.99 3.52
CA GLU A 39 1.84 1.09 3.30
C GLU A 39 1.28 2.46 3.69
N VAL A 40 1.65 2.98 4.87
CA VAL A 40 1.27 4.34 5.30
C VAL A 40 1.76 5.40 4.32
N THR A 41 2.96 5.22 3.75
CA THR A 41 3.49 6.15 2.75
C THR A 41 2.71 6.11 1.44
N GLU A 42 2.30 4.92 0.97
CA GLU A 42 1.47 4.78 -0.23
C GLU A 42 0.08 5.40 -0.03
N GLU A 43 -0.56 5.17 1.12
CA GLU A 43 -1.86 5.75 1.44
C GLU A 43 -1.83 7.28 1.49
N LEU A 44 -0.76 7.86 2.06
CA LEU A 44 -0.55 9.31 2.03
C LEU A 44 -0.37 9.85 0.61
N ILE A 45 0.39 9.16 -0.25
CA ILE A 45 0.56 9.55 -1.67
C ILE A 45 -0.81 9.59 -2.36
N ILE A 46 -1.64 8.57 -2.17
CA ILE A 46 -2.97 8.45 -2.77
C ILE A 46 -3.89 9.56 -2.26
N ASP A 47 -3.90 9.81 -0.94
CA ASP A 47 -4.72 10.85 -0.32
C ASP A 47 -4.38 12.26 -0.84
N TYR A 48 -3.09 12.61 -0.92
CA TYR A 48 -2.69 13.90 -1.49
C TYR A 48 -3.00 14.01 -2.99
N HIS A 49 -2.89 12.92 -3.76
CA HIS A 49 -3.31 12.92 -5.16
C HIS A 49 -4.82 13.18 -5.30
N ARG A 50 -5.65 12.51 -4.49
CA ARG A 50 -7.12 12.74 -4.43
C ARG A 50 -7.48 14.17 -4.04
N LYS A 51 -6.63 14.83 -3.24
CA LYS A 51 -6.76 16.26 -2.88
C LYS A 51 -6.31 17.22 -4.01
N GLY A 52 -5.89 16.72 -5.17
CA GLY A 52 -5.51 17.51 -6.34
C GLY A 52 -4.09 18.06 -6.30
N TYR A 53 -3.22 17.53 -5.42
CA TYR A 53 -1.82 17.94 -5.41
C TYR A 53 -1.07 17.36 -6.62
N SER A 54 -0.18 18.15 -7.20
CA SER A 54 0.72 17.67 -8.26
C SER A 54 1.76 16.70 -7.72
N ILE A 55 2.24 15.78 -8.57
CA ILE A 55 3.25 14.77 -8.23
C ILE A 55 4.47 15.38 -7.52
N SER A 56 4.98 16.51 -8.04
CA SER A 56 6.11 17.23 -7.43
C SER A 56 5.79 17.75 -6.03
N LYS A 57 4.55 18.22 -5.79
CA LYS A 57 4.14 18.73 -4.48
C LYS A 57 3.91 17.61 -3.46
N ILE A 58 3.46 16.44 -3.91
CA ILE A 58 3.33 15.23 -3.09
C ILE A 58 4.73 14.76 -2.65
N SER A 59 5.67 14.69 -3.58
CA SER A 59 7.07 14.32 -3.33
C SER A 59 7.71 15.21 -2.26
N GLU A 60 7.53 16.53 -2.37
CA GLU A 60 8.02 17.50 -1.38
C GLU A 60 7.35 17.34 -0.01
N LYS A 61 6.04 17.10 0.04
CA LYS A 61 5.28 17.04 1.30
C LYS A 61 5.56 15.79 2.14
N ILE A 62 5.79 14.66 1.48
CA ILE A 62 5.96 13.35 2.14
C ILE A 62 7.43 12.96 2.20
N ASP A 63 8.34 13.78 1.63
CA ASP A 63 9.77 13.51 1.53
C ASP A 63 10.07 12.16 0.85
N VAL A 64 9.45 11.96 -0.31
CA VAL A 64 9.59 10.73 -1.11
C VAL A 64 10.01 11.06 -2.53
N PRO A 65 10.85 10.23 -3.19
CA PRO A 65 11.25 10.48 -4.57
C PRO A 65 10.06 10.54 -5.54
N VAL A 66 10.10 11.46 -6.51
CA VAL A 66 9.08 11.59 -7.57
C VAL A 66 8.79 10.27 -8.26
N ALA A 67 9.82 9.47 -8.57
CA ALA A 67 9.67 8.15 -9.18
C ALA A 67 8.79 7.21 -8.35
N ARG A 68 8.86 7.29 -7.01
CA ARG A 68 8.05 6.49 -6.11
C ARG A 68 6.59 6.95 -6.09
N VAL A 69 6.36 8.26 -6.15
CA VAL A 69 5.01 8.84 -6.26
C VAL A 69 4.35 8.37 -7.56
N MET A 70 5.08 8.45 -8.68
CA MET A 70 4.58 7.98 -9.98
C MET A 70 4.24 6.48 -9.95
N ASP A 71 5.14 5.64 -9.44
CA ASP A 71 4.95 4.19 -9.31
C ASP A 71 3.67 3.84 -8.53
N VAL A 72 3.42 4.51 -7.40
CA VAL A 72 2.20 4.29 -6.59
C VAL A 72 0.94 4.71 -7.36
N LEU A 73 0.95 5.87 -8.02
CA LEU A 73 -0.21 6.38 -8.74
C LEU A 73 -0.50 5.59 -10.03
N SER A 74 0.52 5.07 -10.71
CA SER A 74 0.35 4.18 -11.85
C SER A 74 -0.37 2.89 -11.45
N ARG A 75 0.03 2.24 -10.36
CA ARG A 75 -0.65 1.05 -9.83
C ARG A 75 -2.11 1.32 -9.46
N LEU A 76 -2.38 2.47 -8.83
CA LEU A 76 -3.75 2.86 -8.48
C LEU A 76 -4.64 3.01 -9.73
N ASN A 77 -4.08 3.56 -10.81
CA ASN A 77 -4.83 3.78 -12.05
C ASN A 77 -5.13 2.45 -12.77
N GLU A 78 -4.18 1.51 -12.75
CA GLU A 78 -4.36 0.14 -13.26
C GLU A 78 -5.44 -0.62 -12.46
N GLU A 79 -5.44 -0.50 -11.13
CA GLU A 79 -6.50 -1.09 -10.28
C GLU A 79 -7.89 -0.51 -10.60
N SER A 80 -7.99 0.79 -10.90
CA SER A 80 -9.28 1.42 -11.24
C SER A 80 -9.85 1.00 -12.60
N GLU A 81 -9.01 0.60 -13.55
CA GLU A 81 -9.47 0.12 -14.87
C GLU A 81 -10.01 -1.30 -14.76
N ILE A 82 -9.46 -2.13 -13.87
CA ILE A 82 -9.98 -3.48 -13.59
C ILE A 82 -11.36 -3.40 -12.92
N ASP A 83 -11.56 -2.45 -11.99
CA ASP A 83 -12.85 -2.24 -11.33
C ASP A 83 -13.95 -1.83 -12.33
N LYS A 84 -13.62 -0.97 -13.31
CA LYS A 84 -14.58 -0.57 -14.37
C LYS A 84 -14.94 -1.73 -15.31
N GLU A 85 -13.97 -2.57 -15.66
CA GLU A 85 -14.21 -3.74 -16.52
C GLU A 85 -15.11 -4.78 -15.83
N LEU A 86 -14.99 -4.92 -14.50
CA LEU A 86 -15.86 -5.79 -13.71
C LEU A 86 -17.30 -5.25 -13.60
N ASP A 87 -17.47 -3.94 -13.39
CA ASP A 87 -18.78 -3.28 -13.36
C ASP A 87 -19.53 -3.44 -14.71
N GLU A 88 -18.82 -3.39 -15.84
CA GLU A 88 -19.42 -3.56 -17.18
C GLU A 88 -19.88 -5.01 -17.45
N ILE A 89 -19.18 -6.03 -16.93
CA ILE A 89 -19.59 -7.44 -17.05
C ILE A 89 -20.83 -7.74 -16.20
N GLU A 90 -20.94 -7.12 -15.02
CA GLU A 90 -22.10 -7.29 -14.13
C GLU A 90 -23.36 -6.61 -14.71
N ALA A 91 -23.21 -5.45 -15.34
CA ALA A 91 -24.30 -4.74 -16.03
C ALA A 91 -24.79 -5.46 -17.31
N GLY A 92 -23.90 -6.17 -18.01
CA GLY A 92 -24.23 -6.90 -19.24
C GLY A 92 -24.90 -8.27 -19.04
N SER A 93 -24.91 -8.81 -17.81
CA SER A 93 -25.54 -10.10 -17.50
C SER A 93 -27.01 -9.99 -17.04
N LEU A 94 -27.59 -8.78 -17.03
CA LEU A 94 -28.98 -8.50 -16.63
C LEU A 94 -29.90 -8.08 -17.80
N SER A 95 -29.44 -8.20 -19.05
CA SER A 95 -30.21 -7.89 -20.26
C SER A 95 -30.57 -9.12 -21.09
#